data_AF-A0A409WKA3-F1
#
_entry.id   AF-A0A409WKA3-F1
#
_cell.length_a   1.000
_cell.length_b   1.000
_cell.length_c   1.000
_cell.angle_alpha   90.00
_cell.angle_beta   90.00
_cell.angle_gamma   90.00
#
_symmetry.space_group_name_H-M   'P 1'
#
loop_
_entity.id
_entity.type
_entity.pdbx_description
1 polymer ?
#
loop_
_entity_poly.entity_id
_entity_poly.type
_entity_poly.pdbx_seq_one_letter_code
_entity_poly.pdbx_strand_id
1 'polypeptide(L)'
;MQTGKIANIPRPKLPPRRFLPQPLPMAAQATFKSIKSLVPLLDRVLVQRFKPETKTATGIFLPTSATSNPLPEATVIAVGPGAPNKDGVVVPTQVKAGDRVLLPGWGGNSIKVGEDEYFLFKDAEILAKIKE
;
A
#
# COMPACT_ATOMS: atom_id res chain seq x y z
N MET A 1 3.49 -11.18 -82.41
CA MET A 1 3.99 -12.16 -81.43
C MET A 1 5.34 -11.68 -80.92
N GLN A 2 5.40 -11.11 -79.72
CA GLN A 2 6.67 -10.80 -79.05
C GLN A 2 6.47 -10.87 -77.54
N THR A 3 7.38 -11.60 -76.91
CA THR A 3 7.41 -12.08 -75.53
C THR A 3 7.73 -10.95 -74.55
N GLY A 4 6.78 -10.57 -73.70
CA GLY A 4 7.01 -9.69 -72.57
C GLY A 4 7.71 -10.43 -71.44
N LYS A 5 8.99 -10.16 -71.24
CA LYS A 5 9.80 -10.61 -70.10
C LYS A 5 9.16 -10.13 -68.79
N ILE A 6 8.81 -11.06 -67.91
CA ILE A 6 8.36 -10.76 -66.55
C ILE A 6 9.58 -10.25 -65.77
N ALA A 7 9.55 -8.97 -65.39
CA ALA A 7 10.61 -8.37 -64.57
C ALA A 7 10.62 -9.02 -63.18
N ASN A 8 11.74 -9.66 -62.84
CA ASN A 8 11.96 -10.25 -61.52
C ASN A 8 12.30 -9.12 -60.53
N ILE A 9 11.29 -8.62 -59.81
CA ILE A 9 11.46 -7.60 -58.78
C ILE A 9 12.01 -8.29 -57.52
N PRO A 10 13.21 -7.93 -57.03
CA PRO A 10 13.73 -8.52 -55.80
C PRO A 10 12.86 -8.10 -54.61
N ARG A 11 12.40 -9.07 -53.82
CA ARG A 11 11.65 -8.78 -52.59
C ARG A 11 12.56 -8.02 -51.62
N PRO A 12 12.13 -6.87 -51.06
CA PRO A 12 12.93 -6.17 -50.07
C PRO A 12 13.11 -7.07 -48.84
N LYS A 13 14.37 -7.22 -48.40
CA LYS A 13 14.71 -8.03 -47.23
C LYS A 13 14.21 -7.30 -45.99
N LEU A 14 13.17 -7.85 -45.35
CA LEU A 14 12.63 -7.31 -44.09
C LEU A 14 13.74 -7.25 -43.03
N PRO A 15 13.85 -6.16 -42.27
CA PRO A 15 14.79 -6.10 -41.16
C PRO A 15 14.46 -7.22 -40.15
N PRO A 16 15.47 -7.78 -39.45
CA PRO A 16 15.21 -8.75 -38.40
C PRO A 16 14.28 -8.11 -37.38
N ARG A 17 13.21 -8.82 -37.01
CA ARG A 17 12.28 -8.35 -35.98
C ARG A 17 13.09 -8.06 -34.72
N ARG A 18 13.33 -6.79 -34.45
CA ARG A 18 13.95 -6.33 -33.20
C ARG A 18 12.99 -6.78 -32.12
N PHE A 19 13.39 -7.80 -31.35
CA PHE A 19 12.62 -8.27 -30.21
C PHE A 19 12.62 -7.14 -29.20
N LEU A 20 11.60 -6.29 -29.27
CA LEU A 20 11.35 -5.33 -28.21
C LEU A 20 11.06 -6.17 -26.97
N PRO A 21 11.79 -5.98 -25.86
CA PRO A 21 11.40 -6.60 -24.61
C PRO A 21 9.99 -6.13 -24.32
N GLN A 22 9.05 -7.08 -24.25
CA GLN A 22 7.70 -6.76 -23.81
C GLN A 22 7.84 -6.16 -22.41
N PRO A 23 7.21 -5.01 -22.11
CA PRO A 23 7.20 -4.50 -20.77
C PRO A 23 6.61 -5.60 -19.88
N LEU A 24 7.41 -6.08 -18.92
CA LEU A 24 6.92 -6.99 -17.90
C LEU A 24 5.67 -6.33 -17.28
N PRO A 25 4.54 -7.03 -17.16
CA PRO A 25 3.43 -6.50 -16.38
C PRO A 25 3.98 -6.29 -14.97
N MET A 26 4.15 -5.01 -14.58
CA MET A 26 4.43 -4.65 -13.21
C MET A 26 3.42 -5.39 -12.34
N ALA A 27 3.95 -6.12 -11.36
CA ALA A 27 3.22 -7.02 -10.48
C ALA A 27 1.79 -6.56 -10.25
N ALA A 28 0.83 -7.43 -10.60
CA ALA A 28 -0.58 -7.24 -10.34
C ALA A 28 -0.77 -6.82 -8.87
N GLN A 29 -0.96 -5.52 -8.65
CA GLN A 29 -1.37 -5.01 -7.36
C GLN A 29 -2.78 -5.54 -7.15
N ALA A 30 -2.93 -6.45 -6.19
CA ALA A 30 -4.24 -6.95 -5.79
C ALA A 30 -5.10 -5.75 -5.41
N THR A 31 -5.98 -5.32 -6.30
CA THR A 31 -6.93 -4.24 -6.08
C THR A 31 -8.01 -4.78 -5.16
N PHE A 32 -7.79 -4.66 -3.85
CA PHE A 32 -8.83 -4.95 -2.87
C PHE A 32 -10.00 -3.98 -3.12
N LYS A 33 -11.19 -4.53 -3.39
CA LYS A 33 -12.37 -3.76 -3.80
C LYS A 33 -12.91 -2.84 -2.69
N SER A 34 -12.59 -3.14 -1.43
CA SER A 34 -13.11 -2.42 -0.26
C SER A 34 -12.30 -2.72 1.01
N ILE A 35 -11.89 -1.67 1.74
CA ILE A 35 -11.23 -1.78 3.05
C ILE A 35 -12.05 -2.58 4.06
N LYS A 36 -13.38 -2.38 4.07
CA LYS A 36 -14.29 -3.09 4.99
C LYS A 36 -14.31 -4.61 4.79
N SER A 37 -13.89 -5.10 3.62
CA SER A 37 -13.78 -6.53 3.34
C SER A 37 -12.46 -7.13 3.84
N LEU A 38 -11.52 -6.29 4.25
CA LEU A 38 -10.22 -6.73 4.73
C LEU A 38 -10.30 -6.99 6.22
N VAL A 39 -10.49 -8.25 6.57
CA VAL A 39 -10.56 -8.70 7.96
C VAL A 39 -9.15 -9.08 8.42
N PRO A 40 -8.52 -8.30 9.32
CA PRO A 40 -7.24 -8.68 9.89
C PRO A 40 -7.39 -9.96 10.73
N LEU A 41 -6.40 -10.85 10.62
CA LEU A 41 -6.38 -12.13 11.32
C LEU A 41 -5.55 -12.03 12.61
N LEU A 42 -5.91 -12.84 13.61
CA LEU A 42 -5.22 -12.94 14.91
C LEU A 42 -5.15 -11.57 15.62
N ASP A 43 -3.96 -11.14 16.01
CA ASP A 43 -3.62 -9.89 16.69
C ASP A 43 -3.30 -8.74 15.73
N ARG A 44 -3.64 -8.87 14.44
CA ARG A 44 -3.35 -7.83 13.46
C ARG A 44 -4.33 -6.68 13.56
N VAL A 45 -3.83 -5.48 13.32
CA VAL A 45 -4.57 -4.21 13.42
C VAL A 45 -4.33 -3.41 12.15
N LEU A 46 -5.41 -3.08 11.46
CA LEU A 46 -5.40 -2.22 10.28
C LEU A 46 -5.55 -0.77 10.73
N VAL A 47 -4.60 0.07 10.34
CA VAL A 47 -4.55 1.48 10.70
C VAL A 47 -4.37 2.36 9.46
N GLN A 48 -4.92 3.57 9.54
CA GLN A 48 -4.70 4.62 8.55
C GLN A 48 -3.91 5.74 9.21
N ARG A 49 -2.69 6.00 8.69
CA ARG A 49 -1.84 7.09 9.20
C ARG A 49 -2.47 8.44 8.87
N PHE A 50 -2.41 9.37 9.81
CA PHE A 50 -2.82 10.73 9.54
C PHE A 50 -1.76 11.40 8.64
N LYS A 51 -2.16 11.98 7.51
CA LYS A 51 -1.27 12.81 6.69
C LYS A 51 -1.27 14.20 7.32
N PRO A 52 -0.17 14.68 7.92
CA PRO A 52 -0.16 16.04 8.45
C PRO A 52 -0.31 17.03 7.29
N GLU A 53 -1.28 17.93 7.40
CA GLU A 53 -1.43 19.03 6.46
C GLU A 53 -0.20 19.93 6.54
N THR A 54 0.54 20.07 5.45
CA THR A 54 1.77 20.88 5.36
C THR A 54 1.47 22.39 5.37
N LYS A 55 0.21 22.79 5.56
CA LYS A 55 -0.23 24.18 5.65
C LYS A 55 -0.72 24.46 7.07
N THR A 56 0.13 25.05 7.90
CA THR A 56 -0.32 25.68 9.14
C THR A 56 -1.20 26.90 8.80
N ALA A 57 -2.25 27.12 9.60
CA ALA A 57 -3.31 28.12 9.40
C ALA A 57 -2.81 29.58 9.23
N THR A 58 -1.53 29.84 9.47
CA THR A 58 -0.87 31.16 9.41
C THR A 58 -0.09 31.41 8.11
N GLY A 59 -0.14 30.50 7.13
CA GLY A 59 0.50 30.71 5.81
C GLY A 59 2.03 30.61 5.82
N ILE A 60 2.63 30.12 6.91
CA ILE A 60 4.07 29.92 7.03
C ILE A 60 4.42 28.54 6.46
N PHE A 61 5.20 28.54 5.39
CA PHE A 61 5.73 27.32 4.79
C PHE A 61 6.84 26.78 5.70
N LEU A 62 6.56 25.73 6.48
CA LEU A 62 7.63 25.04 7.19
C LEU A 62 8.53 24.35 6.15
N PRO A 63 9.85 24.64 6.10
CA PRO A 63 10.76 23.92 5.24
C PRO A 63 10.69 22.43 5.57
N THR A 64 10.69 21.58 4.54
CA THR A 64 10.49 20.12 4.59
C THR A 64 11.41 19.38 5.58
N SER A 65 12.48 20.01 6.04
CA SER A 65 13.43 19.47 7.03
C SER A 65 12.97 19.53 8.49
N ALA A 66 11.92 20.31 8.82
CA ALA A 66 11.43 20.51 10.19
C ALA A 66 10.25 19.59 10.59
N THR A 67 9.73 18.79 9.65
CA THR A 67 8.69 17.77 9.93
C THR A 67 9.35 16.39 10.03
N SER A 68 10.40 16.27 10.85
CA SER A 68 11.24 15.06 10.90
C SER A 68 10.58 13.86 11.59
N ASN A 69 9.37 14.01 12.12
CA ASN A 69 8.46 12.90 12.37
C ASN A 69 7.04 13.44 12.23
N PRO A 70 6.28 13.15 11.14
CA PRO A 70 4.82 13.21 11.27
C PRO A 70 4.52 12.43 12.54
N LEU A 71 3.87 13.06 13.52
CA LEU A 71 3.45 12.36 14.74
C LEU A 71 2.87 11.03 14.26
N PRO A 72 3.40 9.88 14.70
CA PRO A 72 3.04 8.59 14.12
C PRO A 72 1.66 8.15 14.64
N GLU A 73 0.73 9.09 14.65
CA GLU A 73 -0.66 8.93 14.97
C GLU A 73 -1.36 8.29 13.80
N ALA A 74 -2.20 7.32 14.13
CA ALA A 74 -3.05 6.65 13.18
C ALA A 74 -4.41 6.39 13.79
N THR A 75 -5.41 6.31 12.92
CA THR A 75 -6.75 5.88 13.30
C THR A 75 -6.89 4.39 12.98
N VAL A 76 -7.36 3.62 13.95
CA VAL A 76 -7.64 2.19 13.78
C VAL A 76 -8.89 2.02 12.94
N ILE A 77 -8.80 1.25 11.86
CA ILE A 77 -9.92 1.00 10.95
C ILE A 77 -10.54 -0.37 11.23
N ALA A 78 -9.70 -1.38 11.45
CA ALA A 78 -10.14 -2.74 11.74
C ALA A 78 -9.16 -3.44 12.69
N VAL A 79 -9.69 -4.33 13.53
CA VAL A 79 -8.93 -5.11 14.51
C VAL A 79 -9.26 -6.59 14.35
N GLY A 80 -8.24 -7.43 14.51
CA GLY A 80 -8.42 -8.87 14.52
C GLY A 80 -9.04 -9.35 15.84
N PRO A 81 -9.51 -10.61 15.90
CA PRO A 81 -10.16 -11.17 17.09
C PRO A 81 -9.22 -11.35 18.29
N GLY A 82 -7.90 -11.29 18.10
CA GLY A 82 -6.90 -11.50 19.14
C GLY A 82 -6.01 -12.73 18.91
N ALA A 83 -4.90 -12.82 19.64
CA ALA A 83 -3.98 -13.96 19.57
C ALA A 83 -4.36 -15.05 20.57
N PRO A 84 -4.26 -16.35 20.21
CA PRO A 84 -4.42 -17.44 21.15
C PRO A 84 -3.23 -17.50 22.12
N ASN A 85 -3.51 -17.60 23.41
CA ASN A 85 -2.51 -17.91 24.42
C ASN A 85 -2.12 -19.40 24.37
N LYS A 86 -1.07 -19.75 25.13
CA LYS A 86 -0.58 -21.14 25.28
C LYS A 86 -1.68 -22.12 25.74
N ASP A 87 -2.67 -21.61 26.46
CA ASP A 87 -3.83 -22.37 26.96
C ASP A 87 -4.99 -22.46 25.96
N GLY A 88 -4.83 -21.95 24.74
CA GLY A 88 -5.87 -21.96 23.71
C GLY A 88 -6.95 -20.89 23.86
N VAL A 89 -6.88 -20.06 24.90
CA VAL A 89 -7.78 -18.92 25.11
C VAL A 89 -7.37 -17.76 24.21
N VAL A 90 -8.31 -17.22 23.44
CA VAL A 90 -8.08 -16.03 22.60
C VAL A 90 -8.00 -14.80 23.49
N VAL A 91 -6.85 -14.11 23.48
CA VAL A 91 -6.68 -12.83 24.16
C VAL A 91 -7.10 -11.72 23.20
N PRO A 92 -8.16 -10.95 23.52
CA PRO A 92 -8.62 -9.88 22.66
C PRO A 92 -7.59 -8.74 22.59
N THR A 93 -7.55 -8.05 21.44
CA THR A 93 -6.72 -6.86 21.25
C THR A 93 -7.14 -5.74 22.20
N GLN A 94 -6.17 -4.94 22.66
CA GLN A 94 -6.45 -3.80 23.55
C GLN A 94 -7.00 -2.58 22.80
N VAL A 95 -6.87 -2.58 21.47
CA VAL A 95 -7.37 -1.54 20.57
C VAL A 95 -8.72 -1.91 19.96
N LYS A 96 -9.53 -0.89 19.66
CA LYS A 96 -10.82 -1.00 18.95
C LYS A 96 -10.81 -0.17 17.68
N ALA A 97 -11.69 -0.52 16.74
CA ALA A 97 -11.93 0.29 15.55
C ALA A 97 -12.42 1.69 15.95
N GLY A 98 -11.82 2.73 15.34
CA GLY A 98 -12.08 4.14 15.62
C GLY A 98 -11.14 4.78 16.65
N ASP A 99 -10.31 3.98 17.35
CA ASP A 99 -9.36 4.53 18.31
C ASP A 99 -8.20 5.25 17.62
N ARG A 100 -7.67 6.30 18.27
CA ARG A 100 -6.41 6.94 17.90
C ARG A 100 -5.25 6.23 18.62
N VAL A 101 -4.23 5.85 17.87
CA VAL A 101 -3.08 5.12 18.38
C VAL A 101 -1.78 5.73 17.90
N LEU A 102 -0.74 5.57 18.72
CA LEU A 102 0.63 5.93 18.39
C LEU A 102 1.35 4.69 17.86
N LEU A 103 1.84 4.81 16.63
CA LEU A 103 2.61 3.78 15.94
C LEU A 103 4.11 3.99 16.13
N PRO A 104 4.90 2.92 16.01
CA PRO A 104 6.34 3.05 15.86
C PRO A 104 6.69 3.71 14.51
N GLY A 105 7.83 4.39 14.46
CA GLY A 105 8.31 5.06 13.23
C GLY A 105 8.63 4.08 12.10
N TRP A 106 8.86 2.81 12.43
CA TRP A 106 9.17 1.72 11.52
C TRP A 106 8.27 0.51 11.79
N GLY A 107 8.21 -0.41 10.83
CA GLY A 107 7.40 -1.61 10.93
C GLY A 107 6.03 -1.45 10.29
N GLY A 108 5.27 -2.54 10.36
CA GLY A 108 4.00 -2.71 9.67
C GLY A 108 4.15 -3.02 8.18
N ASN A 109 3.10 -3.63 7.62
CA ASN A 109 3.01 -3.93 6.19
C ASN A 109 2.10 -2.90 5.51
N SER A 110 2.55 -2.31 4.41
CA SER A 110 1.74 -1.35 3.64
C SER A 110 0.75 -2.09 2.74
N ILE A 111 -0.52 -1.72 2.85
CA ILE A 111 -1.61 -2.24 2.05
C ILE A 111 -2.23 -1.07 1.32
N LYS A 112 -2.16 -1.09 -0.01
CA LYS A 112 -2.86 -0.12 -0.86
C LYS A 112 -4.25 -0.65 -1.17
N VAL A 113 -5.27 0.13 -0.86
CA VAL A 113 -6.66 -0.20 -1.20
C VAL A 113 -7.22 0.96 -2.01
N GLY A 114 -7.28 0.78 -3.32
CA GLY A 114 -7.61 1.86 -4.25
C GLY A 114 -6.51 2.93 -4.24
N GLU A 115 -6.89 4.16 -3.88
CA GLU A 115 -5.99 5.32 -3.80
C GLU A 115 -5.45 5.57 -2.38
N ASP A 116 -6.02 4.88 -1.39
CA ASP A 116 -5.67 5.05 0.02
C ASP A 116 -4.61 4.05 0.48
N GLU A 117 -3.69 4.51 1.33
CA GLU A 117 -2.63 3.72 1.94
C GLU A 117 -3.00 3.39 3.39
N TYR A 118 -3.03 2.09 3.67
CA TYR A 118 -3.23 1.53 5.00
C TYR A 118 -1.98 0.81 5.44
N PHE A 119 -1.85 0.66 6.76
CA PHE A 119 -0.77 -0.10 7.34
C PHE A 119 -1.37 -1.20 8.22
N LEU A 120 -0.74 -2.36 8.19
CA LEU A 120 -1.09 -3.50 9.02
C LEU A 120 0.00 -3.68 10.06
N PHE A 121 -0.35 -3.51 11.33
CA PHE A 121 0.54 -3.72 12.48
C PHE A 121 0.06 -4.90 13.32
N LYS A 122 0.92 -5.36 14.22
CA LYS A 122 0.50 -6.22 15.33
C LYS A 122 0.09 -5.38 16.51
N ASP A 123 -0.84 -5.88 17.32
CA ASP A 123 -1.24 -5.26 18.59
C ASP A 123 -0.02 -4.98 19.49
N ALA A 124 0.96 -5.90 19.53
CA ALA A 124 2.19 -5.75 20.30
C ALA A 124 3.16 -4.66 19.80
N GLU A 125 3.02 -4.18 18.57
CA GLU A 125 3.86 -3.12 18.01
C GLU A 125 3.30 -1.72 18.28
N ILE A 126 2.02 -1.62 18.68
CA ILE A 126 1.36 -0.34 18.96
C ILE A 126 1.91 0.21 20.29
N LEU A 127 2.39 1.46 20.27
CA LEU A 127 3.08 2.06 21.42
C LEU A 127 2.11 2.56 22.49
N ALA A 128 1.03 3.23 22.06
CA ALA A 128 0.06 3.81 22.98
C ALA A 128 -1.30 4.03 22.31
N LYS A 129 -2.36 4.01 23.12
CA LYS A 129 -3.68 4.51 22.73
C LYS A 129 -3.84 5.95 23.24
N ILE A 130 -4.21 6.87 22.37
CA ILE A 130 -4.47 8.27 22.71
C ILE A 130 -5.93 8.37 23.15
N LYS A 131 -6.15 8.84 24.38
CA LYS A 131 -7.48 9.07 24.95
C LYS A 131 -7.55 10.55 25.29
N GLU A 132 -8.43 11.27 24.60
CA GLU A 132 -8.83 12.65 24.93
C GLU A 132 -9.87 12.63 26.06
#